data_AF-A0A257PMX8-F1
#
_entry.id   AF-A0A257PMX8-F1
#
_cell.length_a   1.000
_cell.length_b   1.000
_cell.length_c   1.000
_cell.angle_alpha   90.00
_cell.angle_beta   90.00
_cell.angle_gamma   90.00
#
_symmetry.space_group_name_H-M   'P 1'
#
loop_
_entity.id
_entity.type
_entity.pdbx_description
1 polymer ?
#
loop_
_entity_poly.entity_id
_entity_poly.type
_entity_poly.pdbx_seq_one_letter_code
_entity_poly.pdbx_strand_id
1 'polypeptide(L)'
;PAPAFAAIKRANPDMTDGILHYGYEQLKQRGIVDSGDARKLGIFAMTDARWQAFFDQMSATGLYNKSMDYKAAYTLQFVDHGFGMKQ
;
A
#
# COMPACT_ATOMS: atom_id res chain seq x y z
N PRO A 1 12.39 12.36 6.67
CA PRO A 1 11.60 12.65 5.44
C PRO A 1 11.85 14.05 4.80
N ALA A 2 12.91 14.78 5.17
CA ALA A 2 13.13 16.15 4.70
C ALA A 2 13.21 16.33 3.16
N PRO A 3 13.87 15.45 2.38
CA PRO A 3 13.88 15.56 0.91
C PRO A 3 12.47 15.46 0.31
N ALA A 4 11.63 14.56 0.83
CA ALA A 4 10.25 14.42 0.38
C ALA A 4 9.41 15.65 0.74
N PHE A 5 9.59 16.20 1.95
CA PHE A 5 8.88 17.43 2.36
C PHE A 5 9.26 18.62 1.47
N ALA A 6 10.54 18.77 1.13
CA ALA A 6 10.98 19.81 0.20
C ALA A 6 10.37 19.63 -1.21
N ALA A 7 10.32 18.40 -1.71
CA ALA A 7 9.70 18.11 -3.01
C ALA A 7 8.20 18.41 -3.01
N ILE A 8 7.47 18.04 -1.95
CA ILE A 8 6.04 18.31 -1.80
C ILE A 8 5.80 19.83 -1.74
N LYS A 9 6.56 20.58 -0.93
CA LYS A 9 6.45 22.05 -0.85
C LYS A 9 6.71 22.74 -2.18
N ARG A 10 7.69 22.25 -2.95
CA ARG A 10 7.98 22.78 -4.29
C ARG A 10 6.80 22.57 -5.25
N ALA A 11 6.10 21.43 -5.14
CA ALA A 11 4.94 21.12 -5.98
C ALA A 11 3.66 21.82 -5.51
N ASN A 12 3.51 22.03 -4.19
CA ASN A 12 2.38 22.71 -3.58
C ASN A 12 2.85 23.58 -2.39
N PRO A 13 3.06 24.89 -2.61
CA PRO A 13 3.51 25.81 -1.56
C PRO A 13 2.57 25.93 -0.35
N ASP A 14 1.29 25.57 -0.48
CA ASP A 14 0.32 25.59 0.64
C ASP A 14 0.57 24.44 1.64
N MET A 15 1.40 23.45 1.28
CA MET A 15 1.84 22.37 2.17
C MET A 15 2.86 22.87 3.18
N THR A 16 2.42 23.69 4.14
CA THR A 16 3.28 24.19 5.22
C THR A 16 3.93 23.06 6.01
N ASP A 17 5.05 23.36 6.68
CA ASP A 17 5.76 22.37 7.50
C ASP A 17 4.85 21.75 8.58
N GLY A 18 3.96 22.54 9.18
CA GLY A 18 2.99 22.05 10.16
C GLY A 18 2.05 20.98 9.58
N ILE A 19 1.50 21.22 8.38
CA ILE A 19 0.61 20.26 7.69
C ILE A 19 1.37 18.97 7.34
N LEU A 20 2.59 19.10 6.82
CA LEU A 20 3.42 17.96 6.44
C LEU A 20 3.78 17.08 7.65
N HIS A 21 4.22 17.71 8.74
CA HIS A 21 4.55 16.99 9.96
C HIS A 21 3.32 16.32 10.58
N TYR A 22 2.19 17.03 10.66
CA TYR A 22 0.96 16.45 11.18
C TYR A 22 0.51 15.23 10.36
N GLY A 23 0.45 15.37 9.02
CA GLY A 23 0.06 14.26 8.14
C GLY A 23 1.00 13.06 8.25
N TYR A 24 2.31 13.31 8.26
CA TYR A 24 3.33 12.27 8.43
C TYR A 24 3.17 11.51 9.75
N GLU A 25 2.96 12.21 10.86
CA GLU A 25 2.76 11.58 12.16
C GLU A 25 1.43 10.81 12.22
N GLN A 26 0.35 11.35 11.67
CA GLN A 26 -0.94 10.64 11.62
C GLN A 26 -0.87 9.35 10.81
N LEU A 27 -0.20 9.35 9.65
CA LEU A 27 0.01 8.15 8.83
C LEU A 27 0.74 7.06 9.62
N LYS A 28 1.77 7.44 10.40
CA LYS A 28 2.58 6.51 11.20
C LYS A 28 1.84 6.01 12.42
N GLN A 29 1.25 6.89 13.22
CA GLN A 29 0.53 6.53 14.45
C GLN A 29 -0.63 5.57 14.16
N ARG A 30 -1.31 5.75 13.03
CA ARG A 30 -2.43 4.90 12.62
C ARG A 30 -2.01 3.66 11.82
N GLY A 31 -0.72 3.51 11.50
CA GLY A 31 -0.22 2.40 10.71
C GLY A 31 -0.83 2.32 9.30
N ILE A 32 -1.14 3.45 8.67
CA ILE A 32 -1.85 3.46 7.38
C ILE A 32 -1.01 2.80 6.26
N VAL A 33 0.31 2.98 6.30
CA VAL A 33 1.23 2.46 5.26
C VAL A 33 1.96 1.18 5.71
N ASP A 34 2.30 1.09 6.99
CA ASP A 34 3.09 0.00 7.59
C ASP A 34 2.24 -0.80 8.60
N SER A 35 1.29 -1.57 8.06
CA SER A 35 0.43 -2.47 8.83
C SER A 35 0.13 -3.76 8.07
N GLY A 36 -0.47 -4.73 8.76
CA GLY A 36 -0.78 -6.04 8.18
C GLY A 36 0.48 -6.73 7.64
N ASP A 37 0.39 -7.23 6.41
CA ASP A 37 1.47 -7.95 5.74
C ASP A 37 2.69 -7.07 5.47
N ALA A 38 2.50 -5.74 5.34
CA ALA A 38 3.60 -4.82 5.08
C ALA A 38 4.65 -4.78 6.20
N ARG A 39 4.26 -5.12 7.43
CA ARG A 39 5.20 -5.25 8.56
C ARG A 39 6.20 -6.40 8.41
N LYS A 40 5.90 -7.37 7.55
CA LYS A 40 6.73 -8.57 7.32
C LYS A 40 7.34 -8.60 5.93
N LEU A 41 6.58 -8.13 4.94
CA LEU A 41 6.92 -8.23 3.52
C LEU A 41 7.39 -6.88 2.92
N GLY A 42 7.23 -5.78 3.66
CA GLY A 42 7.57 -4.43 3.23
C GLY A 42 6.37 -3.63 2.69
N ILE A 43 6.58 -2.33 2.49
CA ILE A 43 5.55 -1.44 1.96
C ILE A 43 5.12 -1.92 0.57
N PHE A 44 3.82 -1.80 0.28
CA PHE A 44 3.15 -2.35 -0.91
C PHE A 44 3.03 -3.87 -0.93
N ALA A 45 3.12 -4.53 0.23
CA ALA A 45 2.93 -5.97 0.31
C ALA A 45 1.64 -6.45 -0.39
N MET A 46 1.79 -7.48 -1.22
CA MET A 46 0.71 -8.15 -1.93
C MET A 46 0.87 -9.66 -1.73
N THR A 47 -0.19 -10.45 -1.80
CA THR A 47 -0.03 -11.91 -1.70
C THR A 47 -1.02 -12.61 -2.60
N ASP A 48 -0.60 -13.76 -3.16
CA ASP A 48 -1.51 -14.64 -3.88
C ASP A 48 -2.73 -15.01 -3.02
N ALA A 49 -2.50 -15.24 -1.72
CA ALA A 49 -3.57 -15.55 -0.78
C ALA A 49 -4.62 -14.43 -0.67
N ARG A 50 -4.21 -13.15 -0.64
CA ARG A 50 -5.15 -12.02 -0.60
C ARG A 50 -5.91 -11.83 -1.91
N TRP A 51 -5.24 -12.00 -3.04
CA TRP A 51 -5.87 -11.92 -4.36
C TRP A 51 -6.89 -13.04 -4.56
N GLN A 52 -6.54 -14.26 -4.16
CA GLN A 52 -7.47 -15.39 -4.17
C GLN A 52 -8.67 -15.15 -3.27
N ALA A 53 -8.45 -14.74 -2.01
CA ALA A 53 -9.54 -14.48 -1.08
C ALA A 53 -10.50 -13.39 -1.59
N PHE A 54 -9.97 -12.34 -2.23
CA PHE A 54 -10.80 -11.32 -2.85
C PHE A 54 -11.60 -11.88 -4.02
N PHE A 55 -10.97 -12.62 -4.94
CA PHE A 55 -11.67 -13.26 -6.05
C PHE A 55 -12.78 -14.21 -5.57
N ASP A 56 -12.49 -15.04 -4.57
CA ASP A 56 -13.44 -15.98 -3.98
C ASP A 56 -14.65 -15.22 -3.39
N GLN A 57 -14.40 -14.13 -2.66
CA GLN A 57 -15.48 -13.29 -2.11
C GLN A 57 -16.34 -12.66 -3.21
N MET A 58 -15.74 -12.08 -4.25
CA MET A 58 -16.47 -11.41 -5.32
C MET A 58 -17.20 -12.39 -6.25
N SER A 59 -16.66 -13.59 -6.44
CA SER A 59 -17.31 -14.64 -7.24
C SER A 59 -18.42 -15.35 -6.47
N ALA A 60 -18.32 -15.46 -5.13
CA ALA A 60 -19.38 -15.99 -4.28
C ALA A 60 -20.64 -15.12 -4.30
N THR A 61 -20.49 -13.80 -4.42
CA THR A 61 -21.62 -12.86 -4.57
C THR A 61 -22.09 -12.70 -6.03
N GLY A 62 -21.45 -13.41 -6.97
CA GLY A 62 -21.80 -13.38 -8.39
C GLY A 62 -21.30 -12.15 -9.15
N LEU A 63 -20.52 -11.25 -8.53
CA LEU A 63 -19.97 -10.09 -9.21
C LEU A 63 -18.89 -10.49 -10.23
N TYR A 64 -18.06 -11.47 -9.88
CA TYR A 64 -17.07 -12.04 -10.80
C TYR A 64 -17.50 -13.41 -11.31
N ASN A 65 -17.26 -13.65 -12.60
CA ASN A 65 -17.43 -14.98 -13.16
C ASN A 65 -16.43 -15.94 -12.49
N LYS A 66 -16.92 -17.08 -12.02
CA LYS A 66 -16.11 -18.13 -11.39
C LYS A 66 -15.02 -18.72 -12.29
N SER A 67 -15.13 -18.56 -13.61
CA SER A 67 -14.11 -18.98 -14.58
C SER A 67 -13.16 -17.87 -15.02
N MET A 68 -13.25 -16.66 -14.45
CA MET A 68 -12.35 -15.56 -14.77
C MET A 68 -10.92 -15.85 -14.26
N ASP A 69 -9.93 -15.65 -15.12
CA ASP A 69 -8.52 -15.69 -14.72
C ASP A 69 -8.12 -14.41 -13.98
N TYR A 70 -8.32 -14.39 -12.67
CA TYR A 70 -7.94 -13.24 -11.84
C TYR A 70 -6.42 -13.10 -11.67
N LYS A 71 -5.63 -14.15 -11.97
CA LYS A 71 -4.17 -14.10 -11.80
C LYS A 71 -3.50 -13.22 -12.85
N ALA A 72 -4.14 -13.05 -14.01
CA ALA A 72 -3.69 -12.09 -15.02
C ALA A 72 -3.74 -10.62 -14.55
N ALA A 73 -4.42 -10.31 -13.43
CA ALA A 73 -4.59 -8.94 -12.95
C ALA A 73 -3.42 -8.40 -12.11
N TYR A 74 -2.46 -9.24 -11.71
CA TYR A 74 -1.35 -8.80 -10.85
C TYR A 74 -0.06 -9.57 -11.08
N THR A 75 1.05 -9.00 -10.59
CA THR A 75 2.35 -9.66 -10.48
C THR A 75 2.97 -9.32 -9.13
N LEU A 76 3.66 -10.28 -8.52
CA LEU A 76 4.41 -10.08 -7.27
C LEU A 76 5.90 -9.82 -7.52
N GLN A 77 6.34 -9.73 -8.78
CA GLN A 77 7.77 -9.61 -9.14
C GLN A 77 8.48 -8.44 -8.44
N PHE A 78 7.77 -7.34 -8.17
CA PHE A 78 8.38 -6.08 -7.70
C PHE A 78 8.12 -5.78 -6.22
N VAL A 79 7.29 -6.56 -5.55
CA VAL A 79 6.85 -6.33 -4.17
C VAL A 79 7.24 -7.50 -3.28
N ASP A 80 6.98 -7.38 -1.97
CA ASP A 80 7.28 -8.40 -0.95
C ASP A 80 8.77 -8.71 -0.70
N HIS A 81 9.66 -7.88 -1.22
CA HIS A 81 11.12 -7.99 -1.03
C HIS A 81 11.63 -7.23 0.21
N GLY A 82 10.75 -6.86 1.14
CA GLY A 82 11.12 -6.16 2.37
C GLY A 82 11.41 -4.65 2.21
N PHE A 83 10.97 -4.04 1.10
CA PHE A 83 11.17 -2.61 0.86
C PHE A 83 10.52 -1.74 1.95
N GLY A 84 11.23 -0.71 2.39
CA GLY A 84 10.71 0.25 3.37
C GLY A 84 10.64 -0.27 4.81
N MET A 85 11.05 -1.51 5.08
CA MET A 85 11.26 -1.99 6.44
C MET A 85 12.54 -1.39 7.01
N LYS A 86 12.57 -1.09 8.31
CA LYS A 86 13.81 -0.69 8.98
C LYS A 86 14.76 -1.89 9.04
N GLN A 87 16.01 -1.70 8.61
CA GLN A 87 17.10 -2.60 8.98
C GLN A 87 17.36 -2.51 10.48
#